data_AF-A0A1V3WWZ3-F1
#
_entry.id   AF-A0A1V3WWZ3-F1
#
_cell.length_a   1.000
_cell.length_b   1.000
_cell.length_c   1.000
_cell.angle_alpha   90.00
_cell.angle_beta   90.00
_cell.angle_gamma   90.00
#
_symmetry.space_group_name_H-M   'P 1'
#
loop_
_entity.id
_entity.type
_entity.pdbx_description
1 polymer ?
#
loop_
_entity_poly.entity_id
_entity_poly.type
_entity_poly.pdbx_seq_one_letter_code
_entity_poly.pdbx_strand_id
1 'polypeptide(L)'
;MSRRITGKQLWAFDLQGTRRLPKWQFLGNELLPGLDLIVPAIPPGSTPAVLDVFMHTPQPDFDGRTPIEHLAAGGDASLVAGFIRDLGRW
;
A
#
# COMPACT_ATOMS: atom_id res chain seq x y z
N MET A 1 15.06 -20.73 7.04
CA MET A 1 14.18 -20.78 5.85
C MET A 1 13.99 -19.36 5.33
N SER A 2 14.86 -18.90 4.44
CA SER A 2 14.79 -17.55 3.85
C SER A 2 13.87 -17.56 2.63
N ARG A 3 12.62 -17.09 2.78
CA ARG A 3 11.67 -16.96 1.66
C ARG A 3 12.13 -15.81 0.77
N ARG A 4 12.32 -16.09 -0.53
CA ARG A 4 12.72 -15.12 -1.56
C ARG A 4 11.76 -13.94 -1.53
N ILE A 5 12.26 -12.76 -1.17
CA ILE A 5 11.54 -11.51 -1.38
C ILE A 5 11.50 -11.31 -2.89
N THR A 6 10.32 -11.45 -3.49
CA THR A 6 10.06 -11.02 -4.86
C THR A 6 10.43 -9.54 -4.94
N GLY A 7 11.67 -9.26 -5.36
CA GLY A 7 12.34 -7.95 -5.26
C GLY A 7 11.75 -6.83 -6.13
N LYS A 8 10.46 -6.90 -6.47
CA LYS A 8 9.73 -5.92 -7.31
C LYS A 8 8.44 -5.38 -6.68
N GLN A 9 8.14 -5.76 -5.43
CA GLN A 9 6.80 -5.56 -4.84
C GLN A 9 6.73 -4.45 -3.79
N LEU A 10 7.85 -3.85 -3.40
CA LEU A 10 7.86 -2.83 -2.35
C LEU A 10 8.06 -1.45 -2.96
N TRP A 11 7.17 -0.54 -2.61
CA TRP A 11 7.30 0.87 -2.87
C TRP A 11 8.30 1.48 -1.88
N ALA A 12 9.26 2.22 -2.40
CA ALA A 12 10.26 2.93 -1.63
C ALA A 12 10.38 4.35 -2.14
N PHE A 13 10.69 5.28 -1.25
CA PHE A 13 10.89 6.69 -1.58
C PHE A 13 12.15 7.21 -0.92
N ASP A 14 12.75 8.24 -1.50
CA ASP A 14 13.88 8.92 -0.90
C ASP A 14 13.40 10.05 0.02
N LEU A 15 13.90 10.04 1.26
CA LEU A 15 13.68 11.09 2.24
C LEU A 15 15.03 11.53 2.77
N GLN A 16 15.42 12.77 2.45
CA GLN A 16 16.69 13.37 2.87
C GLN A 16 17.91 12.51 2.51
N GLY A 17 17.95 11.98 1.27
CA GLY A 17 19.04 11.12 0.79
C GLY A 17 19.07 9.71 1.38
N THR A 18 18.07 9.35 2.19
CA THR A 18 17.89 7.98 2.70
C THR A 18 16.68 7.34 2.06
N ARG A 19 16.87 6.17 1.44
CA ARG A 19 15.77 5.35 0.94
C ARG A 19 14.96 4.80 2.10
N ARG A 20 13.65 5.05 2.09
CA ARG A 20 12.70 4.61 3.11
C ARG A 20 11.63 3.70 2.49
N LEU A 21 11.15 2.78 3.32
CA LEU A 21 10.03 1.89 3.03
C LEU A 21 8.88 2.28 3.96
N PRO A 22 7.70 2.66 3.44
CA PRO A 22 6.52 2.87 4.26
C PRO A 22 6.15 1.61 5.04
N LYS A 23 5.76 1.80 6.31
CA LYS A 23 5.45 0.70 7.23
C LYS A 23 4.15 -0.03 6.88
N TRP A 24 3.20 0.62 6.23
CA TRP A 24 1.92 0.03 5.85
C TRP A 24 2.05 -1.20 4.94
N GLN A 25 3.18 -1.39 4.26
CA GLN A 25 3.46 -2.56 3.41
C GLN A 25 3.71 -3.85 4.20
N PHE A 26 3.77 -3.77 5.53
CA PHE A 26 4.10 -4.88 6.41
C PHE A 26 2.96 -5.13 7.40
N LEU A 27 2.57 -6.40 7.54
CA LEU A 27 1.69 -6.92 8.59
C LEU A 27 2.54 -7.69 9.60
N GLY A 28 3.09 -6.97 10.58
CA GLY A 28 4.05 -7.54 11.53
C GLY A 28 5.33 -8.00 10.83
N ASN A 29 5.53 -9.32 10.71
CA ASN A 29 6.69 -9.93 10.05
C ASN A 29 6.42 -10.38 8.61
N GLU A 30 5.20 -10.22 8.11
CA GLU A 30 4.82 -10.59 6.74
C GLU A 30 4.53 -9.35 5.88
N LEU A 31 4.55 -9.55 4.56
CA LEU A 31 4.14 -8.50 3.61
C LEU A 31 2.62 -8.43 3.55
N LEU A 32 2.11 -7.21 3.39
CA LEU A 32 0.69 -7.01 3.10
C LEU A 32 0.31 -7.78 1.82
N PRO A 33 -0.79 -8.55 1.81
CA PRO A 33 -1.27 -9.21 0.60
C PRO A 33 -1.61 -8.19 -0.51
N GLY A 34 -1.40 -8.57 -1.77
CA GLY A 34 -1.82 -7.76 -2.92
C GLY A 34 -0.87 -6.62 -3.32
N LEU A 35 0.34 -6.56 -2.76
CA LEU A 35 1.33 -5.52 -3.11
C LEU A 35 1.72 -5.49 -4.60
N ASP A 36 1.59 -6.60 -5.34
CA ASP A 36 1.77 -6.65 -6.81
C ASP A 36 0.77 -5.78 -7.56
N LEU A 37 -0.43 -5.59 -7.01
CA LEU A 37 -1.47 -4.75 -7.62
C LEU A 37 -1.41 -3.33 -7.06
N ILE A 38 -1.11 -3.20 -5.77
CA ILE A 38 -1.08 -1.91 -5.07
C ILE A 38 0.11 -1.06 -5.53
N VAL A 39 1.33 -1.61 -5.55
CA VAL A 39 2.53 -0.80 -5.82
C VAL A 39 2.56 -0.22 -7.24
N PRO A 40 2.20 -0.97 -8.30
CA PRO A 40 2.10 -0.41 -9.65
C PRO A 40 0.94 0.58 -9.81
N ALA A 41 -0.06 0.55 -8.93
CA ALA A 41 -1.20 1.46 -8.98
C ALA A 41 -0.90 2.85 -8.38
N ILE A 42 0.22 3.00 -7.65
CA ILE A 42 0.61 4.27 -7.03
C ILE A 42 0.94 5.31 -8.12
N PRO A 43 0.20 6.43 -8.19
CA PRO A 43 0.46 7.47 -9.18
C PRO A 43 1.87 8.07 -9.05
N PRO A 44 2.52 8.42 -10.18
CA PRO A 44 3.74 9.19 -10.15
C PRO A 44 3.47 10.56 -9.49
N GLY A 45 4.22 10.89 -8.44
CA GLY A 45 4.03 12.14 -7.68
C GLY A 45 3.21 11.99 -6.39
N SER A 46 2.62 10.82 -6.12
CA SER A 46 1.98 10.57 -4.83
C SER A 46 2.99 10.67 -3.69
N THR A 47 2.64 11.45 -2.67
CA THR A 47 3.52 11.60 -1.51
C THR A 47 3.36 10.40 -0.56
N PRO A 48 4.43 9.99 0.13
CA PRO A 48 4.35 8.94 1.12
C PRO A 48 3.32 9.22 2.23
N ALA A 49 3.16 10.50 2.60
CA ALA A 49 2.20 10.91 3.62
C ALA A 49 0.75 10.69 3.19
N VAL A 50 0.41 11.02 1.94
CA VAL A 50 -0.95 10.80 1.41
C VAL A 50 -1.29 9.31 1.38
N LEU A 51 -0.36 8.47 0.91
CA LEU A 51 -0.57 7.02 0.92
C LEU A 51 -0.69 6.49 2.34
N ASP A 52 0.15 6.95 3.26
CA ASP A 52 0.12 6.48 4.65
C ASP A 52 -1.22 6.83 5.32
N VAL A 53 -1.71 8.07 5.12
CA VAL A 53 -3.03 8.46 5.61
C VAL A 53 -4.12 7.61 4.98
N PHE A 54 -4.12 7.44 3.66
CA PHE A 54 -5.11 6.62 2.96
C PHE A 54 -5.13 5.18 3.50
N MET A 55 -3.97 4.54 3.61
CA MET A 55 -3.85 3.15 4.07
C MET A 55 -4.33 2.92 5.51
N HIS A 56 -4.29 3.96 6.36
CA HIS A 56 -4.77 3.89 7.75
C HIS A 56 -6.14 4.55 7.99
N THR A 57 -6.80 5.07 6.95
CA THR A 57 -8.11 5.71 7.09
C THR A 57 -9.22 4.71 6.76
N PRO A 58 -10.18 4.48 7.67
CA PRO A 58 -11.35 3.66 7.37
C PRO A 58 -12.18 4.25 6.24
N GLN A 59 -12.62 3.42 5.29
CA GLN A 59 -13.48 3.86 4.19
C GLN A 59 -14.77 3.03 4.13
N PRO A 60 -15.93 3.65 3.80
CA PRO A 60 -17.18 2.93 3.63
C PRO A 60 -17.09 1.81 2.57
N ASP A 61 -16.32 2.04 1.50
CA ASP A 61 -16.10 1.10 0.40
C ASP A 61 -15.35 -0.18 0.82
N PHE A 62 -14.71 -0.18 2.00
CA PHE A 62 -14.06 -1.34 2.59
C PHE A 62 -14.85 -1.89 3.80
N ASP A 63 -16.17 -1.76 3.80
CA ASP A 63 -17.04 -2.11 4.92
C ASP A 63 -16.68 -1.38 6.22
N GLY A 64 -16.25 -0.12 6.11
CA GLY A 64 -15.82 0.70 7.24
C GLY A 64 -14.46 0.31 7.81
N ARG A 65 -13.67 -0.51 7.10
CA ARG A 65 -12.29 -0.86 7.47
C ARG A 65 -11.28 0.04 6.79
N THR A 66 -10.05 0.04 7.28
CA THR A 66 -8.91 0.60 6.56
C THR A 66 -8.54 -0.27 5.36
N PRO A 67 -7.88 0.27 4.32
CA PRO A 67 -7.30 -0.53 3.25
C PRO A 67 -6.41 -1.67 3.76
N ILE A 68 -5.60 -1.41 4.80
CA ILE A 68 -4.72 -2.42 5.40
C ILE A 68 -5.56 -3.57 5.99
N GLU A 69 -6.59 -3.27 6.79
CA GLU A 69 -7.46 -4.27 7.39
C GLU A 69 -8.25 -5.06 6.34
N HIS A 70 -8.71 -4.40 5.28
CA HIS A 70 -9.38 -5.04 4.16
C HIS A 70 -8.48 -6.09 3.51
N LEU A 71 -7.23 -5.72 3.18
CA LEU A 71 -6.26 -6.62 2.57
C LEU A 71 -5.78 -7.72 3.52
N ALA A 72 -5.58 -7.40 4.80
CA ALA A 72 -5.22 -8.37 5.83
C ALA A 72 -6.30 -9.44 6.03
N ALA A 73 -7.57 -9.08 5.85
CA ALA A 73 -8.70 -10.00 5.90
C ALA A 73 -8.89 -10.81 4.60
N GLY A 74 -8.02 -10.65 3.60
CA GLY A 74 -8.14 -11.32 2.30
C GLY A 74 -9.11 -10.64 1.32
N GLY A 75 -9.42 -9.36 1.54
CA GLY A 75 -10.23 -8.54 0.63
C GLY A 75 -9.55 -8.27 -0.71
N ASP A 76 -10.30 -7.69 -1.65
CA ASP A 76 -9.87 -7.51 -3.04
C ASP A 76 -8.84 -6.36 -3.17
N ALA A 77 -7.61 -6.73 -3.50
CA ALA A 77 -6.53 -5.77 -3.75
C ALA A 77 -6.75 -4.90 -4.99
N SER A 78 -7.54 -5.35 -5.97
CA SER A 78 -7.87 -4.59 -7.17
C SER A 78 -8.73 -3.37 -6.84
N LEU A 79 -9.62 -3.50 -5.84
CA LEU A 79 -10.45 -2.41 -5.34
C LEU A 79 -9.58 -1.31 -4.72
N VAL A 80 -8.69 -1.69 -3.80
CA VAL A 80 -7.76 -0.74 -3.15
C VAL A 80 -6.85 -0.08 -4.20
N ALA A 81 -6.32 -0.85 -5.14
CA ALA A 81 -5.53 -0.34 -6.26
C ALA A 81 -6.31 0.65 -7.15
N GLY A 82 -7.64 0.50 -7.24
CA GLY A 82 -8.54 1.46 -7.87
C GLY A 82 -8.48 2.82 -7.20
N PHE A 83 -8.76 2.86 -5.90
CA PHE A 83 -8.72 4.10 -5.12
C PHE A 83 -7.34 4.76 -5.15
N ILE A 84 -6.26 3.98 -5.05
CA ILE A 84 -4.89 4.50 -5.10
C ILE A 84 -4.62 5.21 -6.43
N ARG A 85 -5.08 4.67 -7.56
CA ARG A 85 -4.94 5.32 -8.87
C ARG A 85 -5.65 6.68 -8.92
N ASP A 86 -6.78 6.79 -8.24
CA ASP A 86 -7.57 8.02 -8.21
C ASP A 86 -7.00 9.07 -7.23
N LEU A 87 -6.14 8.71 -6.28
CA LEU A 87 -5.49 9.68 -5.36
C LEU A 87 -4.69 10.76 -6.10
N GLY A 88 -4.14 10.46 -7.28
CA GLY A 88 -3.35 11.40 -8.08
C GLY A 88 -4.17 12.29 -9.00
N ARG A 89 -5.51 12.16 -9.00
CA ARG A 89 -6.42 12.88 -9.91
C ARG A 89 -6.98 14.18 -9.31
N TRP A 90 -6.77 14.44 -8.02
CA TRP A 90 -7.32 15.59 -7.29
C TRP A 90 -6.26 16.64 -6.98
#